data_AF-A0A519H3R2-F1
#
_entry.id   AF-A0A519H3R2-F1
#
_cell.length_a   1.000
_cell.length_b   1.000
_cell.length_c   1.000
_cell.angle_alpha   90.00
_cell.angle_beta   90.00
_cell.angle_gamma   90.00
#
_symmetry.space_group_name_H-M   'P 1'
#
loop_
_entity.id
_entity.type
_entity.pdbx_description
1 polymer ?
#
loop_
_entity_poly.entity_id
_entity_poly.type
_entity_poly.pdbx_seq_one_letter_code
_entity_poly.pdbx_strand_id
1 'polypeptide(L)' 'VKGPRIDLATDAIVRPASAKSYGAATRIYGYVEGHLLWAWDIAALGGALASHASARLARAD' A
#
# COMPACT_ATOMS: atom_id res chain seq x y z
N VAL A 1 4.72 -6.50 -23.14
CA VAL A 1 4.14 -5.21 -22.66
C VAL A 1 4.02 -5.30 -21.13
N LYS A 2 4.41 -4.26 -20.39
CA LYS A 2 4.14 -4.20 -18.93
C LYS A 2 2.63 -3.99 -18.74
N GLY A 3 2.00 -4.84 -17.93
CA GLY A 3 0.57 -4.71 -17.62
C GLY A 3 0.25 -3.43 -16.82
N PRO A 4 -1.05 -3.11 -16.63
CA PRO A 4 -1.47 -1.94 -15.85
C PRO A 4 -0.90 -1.99 -14.43
N ARG A 5 -0.19 -0.92 -14.04
CA ARG A 5 0.44 -0.78 -12.73
C ARG A 5 0.35 0.67 -12.26
N ILE A 6 0.11 0.83 -10.97
CA ILE A 6 0.16 2.12 -10.27
C ILE A 6 1.08 1.96 -9.06
N ASP A 7 2.06 2.85 -8.94
CA ASP A 7 2.92 2.97 -7.76
C ASP A 7 2.60 4.29 -7.06
N LEU A 8 2.28 4.22 -5.77
CA LEU A 8 1.96 5.36 -4.92
C LEU A 8 2.90 5.40 -3.72
N ALA A 9 3.31 6.60 -3.33
CA ALA A 9 4.05 6.86 -2.11
C ALA A 9 3.39 8.01 -1.34
N THR A 10 3.41 7.92 -0.01
CA THR A 10 2.91 8.98 0.85
C THR A 10 3.84 10.18 0.84
N ASP A 11 3.31 11.36 0.49
CA ASP A 11 4.05 12.63 0.51
C ASP A 11 3.88 13.39 1.84
N ALA A 12 2.68 13.32 2.44
CA ALA A 12 2.38 13.98 3.71
C ALA A 12 1.52 13.10 4.63
N ILE A 13 1.77 13.21 5.93
CA ILE A 13 1.00 12.53 6.99
C ILE A 13 0.57 13.58 8.00
N VAL A 14 -0.74 13.66 8.23
CA VAL A 14 -1.33 14.43 9.33
C VAL A 14 -2.01 13.45 10.28
N ARG A 15 -1.59 13.45 11.55
CA ARG A 15 -2.11 12.53 12.58
C ARG A 15 -2.34 13.24 13.92
N PRO A 16 -3.35 12.85 14.72
CA PRO A 16 -3.50 13.37 16.07
C PRO A 16 -2.39 12.85 17.00
N ALA A 17 -2.14 13.57 18.09
CA ALA A 17 -1.09 13.23 19.05
C ALA A 17 -1.23 11.82 19.66
N SER A 18 -2.47 11.34 19.83
CA SER A 18 -2.78 10.02 20.39
C SER A 18 -2.62 8.86 19.41
N ALA A 19 -2.43 9.12 18.11
CA ALA A 19 -2.29 8.07 17.12
C ALA A 19 -0.95 7.32 17.26
N LYS A 20 -0.98 6.02 16.97
CA LYS A 20 0.22 5.20 16.78
C LYS A 20 1.18 5.88 15.78
N SER A 21 2.49 5.70 15.97
CA SER A 21 3.48 6.27 15.05
C SER A 21 3.35 5.63 13.67
N TYR A 22 3.23 6.50 12.66
CA TYR A 22 3.10 6.16 11.25
C TYR A 22 3.85 7.23 10.46
N GLY A 23 4.88 6.83 9.72
CA GLY A 23 5.88 7.74 9.16
C GLY A 23 6.01 7.71 7.63
N ALA A 24 5.65 6.60 6.98
CA ALA A 24 5.66 6.50 5.52
C ALA A 24 4.77 5.34 5.05
N ALA A 25 4.37 5.37 3.79
CA ALA A 25 3.73 4.25 3.13
C ALA A 25 4.03 4.21 1.64
N THR A 26 4.05 3.01 1.08
CA THR A 26 3.99 2.78 -0.37
C THR A 26 2.82 1.84 -0.67
N ARG A 27 2.15 2.05 -1.80
CA ARG A 27 1.15 1.11 -2.33
C ARG A 27 1.42 0.84 -3.79
N ILE A 28 1.42 -0.43 -4.14
CA ILE A 28 1.44 -0.87 -5.53
C ILE A 28 0.11 -1.53 -5.83
N TYR A 29 -0.44 -1.20 -7.00
CA TYR A 29 -1.58 -1.88 -7.60
C TYR A 29 -1.17 -2.44 -8.95
N GLY A 30 -1.54 -3.69 -9.22
CA GLY A 30 -1.26 -4.36 -10.50
C GLY A 30 -2.47 -5.15 -10.98
N TYR A 31 -2.80 -5.05 -12.26
CA TYR A 31 -3.81 -5.91 -12.88
C TYR A 31 -3.14 -7.16 -13.46
N VAL A 32 -3.36 -8.30 -12.81
CA VAL A 32 -2.70 -9.58 -13.13
C VAL A 32 -3.75 -10.66 -13.24
N GLU A 33 -3.77 -11.36 -14.39
CA GLU A 33 -4.67 -12.49 -14.65
C GLU A 33 -6.15 -12.18 -14.33
N GLY A 34 -6.63 -11.01 -14.73
CA GLY A 34 -8.02 -10.61 -14.49
C GLY A 34 -8.32 -10.08 -13.08
N HIS A 35 -7.35 -10.10 -12.16
CA HIS A 35 -7.51 -9.70 -10.77
C HIS A 35 -6.75 -8.42 -10.45
N LEU A 36 -7.25 -7.65 -9.48
CA LEU A 36 -6.50 -6.55 -8.88
C LEU A 36 -5.64 -7.11 -7.74
N LEU A 37 -4.33 -7.05 -7.92
CA LEU A 37 -3.36 -7.32 -6.86
C LEU A 37 -2.95 -5.98 -6.24
N TRP A 38 -2.81 -5.97 -4.92
CA TRP A 38 -2.23 -4.83 -4.21
C TRP A 38 -1.30 -5.27 -3.09
N ALA A 39 -0.29 -4.45 -2.81
CA ALA A 39 0.57 -4.56 -1.65
C ALA A 39 0.78 -3.18 -1.02
N TRP A 40 0.91 -3.16 0.30
CA TRP A 40 1.07 -1.96 1.12
C TRP A 40 2.21 -2.19 2.12
N ASP A 41 3.25 -1.40 1.97
CA ASP A 41 4.34 -1.33 2.92
C ASP A 41 4.18 -0.06 3.77
N ILE A 42 4.52 -0.15 5.05
CA ILE A 42 4.43 0.97 6.00
C ILE A 42 5.70 1.08 6.83
N ALA A 43 6.09 2.31 7.14
CA ALA A 43 7.01 2.59 8.24
C ALA A 43 6.16 3.04 9.42
N ALA A 44 6.01 2.18 10.43
CA ALA A 44 5.14 2.44 11.58
C ALA A 44 5.73 1.79 12.84
N LEU A 45 5.28 2.25 14.01
CA LEU A 45 5.66 1.68 15.31
C LEU A 45 7.18 1.60 15.56
N GLY A 46 7.94 2.55 15.00
CA GLY A 46 9.41 2.58 15.11
C GLY A 46 10.16 1.68 14.12
N GLY A 47 9.43 0.93 13.27
CA GLY A 47 10.02 0.13 12.20
C GLY A 47 10.31 0.93 10.93
N ALA A 48 11.30 0.45 10.17
CA ALA A 48 11.53 0.88 8.79
C ALA A 48 10.37 0.44 7.88
N LEU A 49 10.37 0.93 6.63
CA LEU A 49 9.38 0.54 5.63
C LEU A 49 9.42 -0.98 5.41
N ALA A 50 8.31 -1.67 5.70
CA ALA A 50 8.17 -3.11 5.57
C ALA A 50 6.75 -3.50 5.19
N SER A 51 6.58 -4.70 4.65
CA SER A 51 5.27 -5.18 4.21
C SER A 51 4.29 -5.32 5.36
N HIS A 52 3.12 -4.74 5.16
CA HIS A 52 2.04 -4.75 6.14
C HIS A 52 0.86 -5.59 5.66
N ALA A 53 0.43 -5.40 4.42
CA ALA A 53 -0.70 -6.12 3.86
C ALA A 53 -0.62 -6.25 2.34
N SER A 54 -1.26 -7.30 1.84
CA SER A 54 -1.46 -7.52 0.40
C SER A 54 -2.75 -8.28 0.17
N ALA A 55 -3.35 -8.14 -1.01
CA ALA A 55 -4.45 -9.02 -1.42
C ALA A 55 -4.51 -9.21 -2.93
N ARG A 56 -5.29 -10.23 -3.33
CA ARG A 56 -5.77 -10.46 -4.68
C ARG A 56 -7.30 -10.33 -4.65
N LEU A 57 -7.83 -9.41 -5.44
CA LEU A 57 -9.25 -9.09 -5.48
C LEU A 57 -9.81 -9.49 -6.85
N ALA A 58 -10.87 -10.29 -6.82
CA ALA A 58 -11.71 -10.51 -7.99
C ALA A 58 -12.61 -9.28 -8.21
N ARG A 59 -12.99 -9.03 -9.46
CA ARG A 59 -14.03 -8.05 -9.77
C ARG A 59 -15.35 -8.58 -9.20
N ALA A 60 -16.05 -7.75 -8.43
CA ALA A 60 -17.44 -8.02 -8.07
C ALA A 60 -18.35 -7.66 -9.26
N ASP A 61 -19.41 -8.44 -9.44
CA ASP A 61 -20.40 -8.25 -10.50
C ASP A 61 -21.16 -6.92 -10.37
#